data_AF-A0A7G7KSZ1-F1
#
_entry.id   AF-A0A7G7KSZ1-F1
#
_cell.length_a   1.000
_cell.length_b   1.000
_cell.length_c   1.000
_cell.angle_alpha   90.00
_cell.angle_beta   90.00
_cell.angle_gamma   90.00
#
_symmetry.space_group_name_H-M   'P 1'
#
loop_
_entity.id
_entity.type
_entity.pdbx_description
1 polymer ?
#
loop_
_entity_poly.entity_id
_entity_poly.type
_entity_poly.pdbx_seq_one_letter_code
_entity_poly.pdbx_strand_id
1 'polypeptide(L)'
;MDPADAAVMQALAAYVAENYASDLRMPDLAAHVHVSVRTLQNLFHSHCGEPPLKALRRFRLHQLHGLVMDRPWTPLRELYRQSGLTGSVADRDFFLEIYGLTIREHQEGSRVKTASPAVPSVLTELPKGELRYMLQLAA
;
A
#
# COMPACT_ATOMS: atom_id res chain seq x y z
N MET A 1 -22.94 -8.82 -3.90
CA MET A 1 -21.55 -9.24 -4.14
C MET A 1 -21.63 -10.67 -4.63
N ASP A 2 -21.17 -10.95 -5.85
CA ASP A 2 -21.03 -12.34 -6.28
C ASP A 2 -19.93 -12.99 -5.41
N PRO A 3 -20.17 -14.13 -4.76
CA PRO A 3 -19.15 -14.83 -3.98
C PRO A 3 -17.89 -15.15 -4.81
N ALA A 4 -18.01 -15.34 -6.13
CA ALA A 4 -16.87 -15.54 -7.01
C ALA A 4 -15.97 -14.31 -7.10
N ASP A 5 -16.56 -13.11 -7.21
CA ASP A 5 -15.80 -11.85 -7.26
C ASP A 5 -15.07 -11.58 -5.95
N ALA A 6 -15.70 -11.92 -4.82
CA ALA A 6 -15.08 -11.81 -3.50
C ALA A 6 -13.83 -12.71 -3.37
N ALA A 7 -13.92 -13.95 -3.84
CA ALA A 7 -12.80 -14.90 -3.82
C ALA A 7 -11.64 -14.43 -4.72
N VAL A 8 -11.94 -13.87 -5.90
CA VAL A 8 -10.94 -13.27 -6.80
C VAL A 8 -10.21 -12.11 -6.12
N MET A 9 -10.94 -11.20 -5.49
CA MET A 9 -10.34 -10.05 -4.80
C MET A 9 -9.50 -10.48 -3.59
N GLN A 10 -9.91 -11.51 -2.86
CA GLN A 10 -9.14 -12.07 -1.74
C GLN A 10 -7.83 -12.73 -2.20
N ALA A 11 -7.90 -13.57 -3.23
CA ALA A 11 -6.70 -14.20 -3.80
C ALA A 11 -5.70 -13.16 -4.31
N LEU A 12 -6.20 -12.12 -4.98
CA LEU A 12 -5.36 -11.02 -5.45
C LEU A 12 -4.72 -10.24 -4.29
N ALA A 13 -5.47 -9.99 -3.22
CA ALA A 13 -4.94 -9.30 -2.04
C ALA A 13 -3.77 -10.06 -1.41
N ALA A 14 -3.90 -11.39 -1.26
CA ALA A 14 -2.83 -12.25 -0.77
C ALA A 14 -1.59 -12.18 -1.67
N TYR A 15 -1.79 -12.32 -2.98
CA TYR A 15 -0.70 -12.22 -3.95
C TYR A 15 0.04 -10.88 -3.91
N VAL A 16 -0.71 -9.78 -3.84
CA VAL A 16 -0.14 -8.44 -3.71
C VAL A 16 0.62 -8.30 -2.39
N ALA A 17 0.07 -8.78 -1.27
CA ALA A 17 0.74 -8.70 0.03
C ALA A 17 2.09 -9.44 0.05
N GLU A 18 2.22 -10.54 -0.70
CA GLU A 18 3.47 -11.29 -0.83
C GLU A 18 4.44 -10.68 -1.85
N ASN A 19 3.94 -10.05 -2.92
CA ASN A 19 4.74 -9.66 -4.08
C ASN A 19 4.80 -8.15 -4.33
N TYR A 20 4.27 -7.31 -3.42
CA TYR A 20 4.13 -5.87 -3.66
C TYR A 20 5.44 -5.17 -4.02
N ALA A 21 6.58 -5.63 -3.52
CA ALA A 21 7.88 -5.01 -3.79
C ALA A 21 8.39 -5.25 -5.23
N SER A 22 7.82 -6.21 -5.95
CA SER A 22 8.22 -6.60 -7.31
C SER A 22 7.60 -5.69 -8.39
N ASP A 23 8.09 -5.75 -9.63
CA ASP A 23 7.50 -5.03 -10.78
C ASP A 23 6.17 -5.67 -11.23
N LEU A 24 5.11 -5.51 -10.42
CA LEU A 24 3.78 -6.01 -10.71
C LEU A 24 3.09 -5.15 -11.78
N ARG A 25 2.70 -5.77 -12.89
CA ARG A 25 1.93 -5.13 -13.96
C ARG A 25 0.51 -5.68 -14.01
N MET A 26 -0.38 -4.94 -14.67
CA MET A 26 -1.78 -5.36 -14.85
C MET A 26 -1.96 -6.78 -15.40
N PRO A 27 -1.19 -7.23 -16.40
CA PRO A 27 -1.28 -8.61 -16.89
C PRO A 27 -0.92 -9.66 -15.83
N ASP A 28 0.07 -9.39 -14.99
CA ASP A 28 0.52 -10.33 -13.95
C ASP A 28 -0.56 -10.53 -12.88
N LEU A 29 -1.18 -9.42 -12.45
CA LEU A 29 -2.30 -9.44 -11.51
C LEU A 29 -3.50 -10.22 -12.06
N ALA A 30 -3.85 -9.98 -13.32
CA ALA A 30 -4.98 -10.64 -13.97
C ALA A 30 -4.72 -12.14 -14.21
N ALA A 31 -3.49 -12.49 -14.61
CA ALA A 31 -3.06 -13.87 -14.80
C ALA A 31 -3.09 -14.67 -13.49
N HIS A 32 -2.67 -14.07 -12.37
CA HIS A 32 -2.65 -14.74 -11.07
C HIS A 32 -4.04 -15.20 -10.62
N VAL A 33 -5.08 -14.39 -10.87
CA VAL A 33 -6.46 -14.72 -10.48
C VAL A 33 -7.30 -15.26 -11.63
N HIS A 34 -6.67 -15.63 -12.75
CA HIS A 34 -7.32 -16.25 -13.91
C HIS A 34 -8.47 -15.44 -14.53
N VAL A 35 -8.38 -14.11 -14.52
CA VAL A 35 -9.36 -13.22 -15.16
C VAL A 35 -8.73 -12.38 -16.25
N SER A 36 -9.55 -11.79 -17.12
CA SER A 36 -9.05 -10.81 -18.08
C SER A 36 -8.67 -9.50 -17.38
N VAL A 37 -7.72 -8.74 -17.95
CA VAL A 37 -7.37 -7.39 -17.45
C VAL A 37 -8.60 -6.48 -17.37
N ARG A 38 -9.51 -6.57 -18.34
CA ARG A 38 -10.77 -5.81 -18.36
C ARG A 38 -11.68 -6.21 -17.20
N THR A 39 -11.82 -7.51 -16.94
CA THR A 39 -12.59 -8.02 -15.80
C THR A 39 -12.01 -7.49 -14.50
N LEU A 40 -10.69 -7.56 -14.33
CA LEU A 40 -10.02 -7.06 -13.14
C LEU A 40 -10.22 -5.55 -12.94
N GLN A 41 -10.15 -4.75 -14.01
CA GLN A 41 -10.42 -3.32 -13.95
C GLN A 41 -11.86 -3.02 -13.52
N ASN A 42 -12.83 -3.74 -14.09
CA ASN A 42 -14.24 -3.59 -13.74
C ASN A 42 -14.48 -3.94 -12.26
N LEU A 43 -13.89 -5.04 -11.78
CA LEU A 43 -13.96 -5.44 -10.37
C LEU A 43 -13.39 -4.34 -9.47
N PHE A 44 -12.22 -3.81 -9.77
CA PHE A 44 -11.65 -2.72 -8.97
C PHE A 44 -12.51 -1.45 -8.98
N HIS A 45 -13.08 -1.10 -10.14
CA HIS A 45 -13.95 0.05 -10.23
C HIS A 45 -15.25 -0.15 -9.42
N SER A 46 -15.85 -1.35 -9.47
CA SER A 46 -17.08 -1.65 -8.73
C SER A 46 -16.86 -1.84 -7.22
N HIS A 47 -15.71 -2.39 -6.82
CA HIS A 47 -15.45 -2.78 -5.43
C HIS A 47 -14.59 -1.77 -4.64
N CYS A 48 -13.70 -1.04 -5.31
CA CYS A 48 -12.73 -0.16 -4.66
C CYS A 48 -12.82 1.30 -5.14
N GLY A 49 -13.68 1.59 -6.11
CA GLY A 49 -13.83 2.92 -6.71
C GLY A 49 -12.58 3.43 -7.46
N GLU A 50 -11.47 2.68 -7.49
CA GLU A 50 -10.20 3.10 -8.04
C GLU A 50 -9.51 2.00 -8.87
N PRO A 51 -8.66 2.35 -9.85
CA PRO A 51 -7.97 1.36 -10.68
C PRO A 51 -7.00 0.48 -9.88
N PRO A 52 -6.76 -0.78 -10.31
CA PRO A 52 -5.91 -1.73 -9.58
C PRO A 52 -4.49 -1.23 -9.30
N LEU A 53 -3.84 -0.58 -10.27
CA LEU A 53 -2.50 -0.04 -10.06
C LEU A 53 -2.46 1.16 -9.09
N LYS A 54 -3.55 1.91 -8.98
CA LYS A 54 -3.66 2.99 -7.99
C LYS A 54 -3.80 2.40 -6.58
N ALA A 55 -4.64 1.38 -6.43
CA ALA A 55 -4.77 0.63 -5.18
C ALA A 55 -3.45 -0.04 -4.77
N LEU A 56 -2.73 -0.66 -5.71
CA LEU A 56 -1.39 -1.21 -5.46
C LEU A 56 -0.41 -0.12 -5.01
N ARG A 57 -0.40 1.05 -5.66
CA ARG A 57 0.46 2.16 -5.25
C ARG A 57 0.13 2.62 -3.82
N ARG A 58 -1.16 2.76 -3.49
CA ARG A 58 -1.63 3.11 -2.14
C ARG A 58 -1.12 2.09 -1.12
N PHE A 59 -1.26 0.80 -1.40
CA PHE A 59 -0.74 -0.28 -0.56
C PHE A 59 0.77 -0.16 -0.35
N ARG A 60 1.55 0.04 -1.42
CA ARG A 60 3.00 0.25 -1.33
C ARG A 60 3.39 1.46 -0.47
N LEU A 61 2.62 2.55 -0.55
CA LEU A 61 2.84 3.74 0.29
C LEU A 61 2.55 3.46 1.77
N HIS A 62 1.56 2.61 2.08
CA HIS A 62 1.34 2.14 3.45
C HIS A 62 2.51 1.30 3.97
N GLN A 63 3.05 0.41 3.14
CA GLN A 63 4.27 -0.33 3.48
C GLN A 63 5.46 0.61 3.71
N LEU A 64 5.66 1.60 2.82
CA LEU A 64 6.69 2.62 2.97
C LEU A 64 6.54 3.40 4.29
N HIS A 65 5.32 3.79 4.66
CA HIS A 65 5.04 4.49 5.91
C HIS A 65 5.52 3.70 7.13
N GLY A 66 5.22 2.39 7.18
CA GLY A 66 5.68 1.48 8.24
C GLY A 66 7.20 1.31 8.23
N LEU A 67 7.80 1.13 7.06
CA LEU A 67 9.24 1.01 6.89
C LEU A 67 10.00 2.26 7.38
N VAL A 68 9.46 3.45 7.12
CA VAL A 68 10.05 4.71 7.60
C VAL A 68 9.98 4.81 9.12
N MET A 69 8.88 4.37 9.74
CA MET A 69 8.72 4.37 11.20
C MET A 69 9.64 3.35 11.89
N ASP A 70 9.75 2.15 11.32
CA ASP A 70 10.59 1.06 11.84
C ASP A 70 12.08 1.35 11.68
N ARG A 71 12.48 1.86 10.50
CA ARG A 71 13.88 2.08 10.13
C ARG A 71 14.12 3.49 9.60
N PRO A 72 13.96 4.52 10.46
CA PRO A 72 14.03 5.92 10.02
C PRO A 72 15.42 6.38 9.60
N TRP A 73 16.47 5.63 9.95
CA TRP A 73 17.85 5.90 9.57
C TRP A 73 18.23 5.32 8.19
N THR A 74 17.41 4.43 7.63
CA THR A 74 17.65 3.86 6.30
C THR A 74 17.44 4.92 5.21
N PRO A 75 18.32 5.01 4.19
CA PRO A 75 18.15 5.97 3.10
C PRO A 75 16.81 5.80 2.38
N LEU A 76 16.10 6.90 2.07
CA LEU A 76 14.79 6.85 1.42
C LEU A 76 14.78 6.04 0.13
N ARG A 77 15.83 6.13 -0.69
CA ARG A 77 15.97 5.33 -1.91
C ARG A 77 15.82 3.83 -1.66
N GLU A 78 16.38 3.35 -0.55
CA GLU A 78 16.32 1.95 -0.15
C GLU A 78 14.92 1.59 0.37
N LEU A 79 14.28 2.47 1.12
CA LEU A 79 12.90 2.26 1.60
C LEU A 79 11.89 2.26 0.44
N TYR A 80 12.08 3.10 -0.57
CA TYR A 80 11.29 3.04 -1.80
C TYR A 80 11.47 1.71 -2.52
N ARG A 81 12.71 1.27 -2.70
CA ARG A 81 13.02 -0.02 -3.35
C ARG A 81 12.37 -1.18 -2.61
N GLN A 82 12.45 -1.22 -1.28
CA GLN A 82 11.83 -2.26 -0.45
C GLN A 82 10.30 -2.22 -0.48
N SER A 83 9.70 -1.08 -0.78
CA SER A 83 8.26 -0.93 -0.94
C SER A 83 7.77 -1.11 -2.38
N GLY A 84 8.65 -1.41 -3.35
CA GLY A 84 8.27 -1.51 -4.76
C GLY A 84 7.93 -0.16 -5.41
N LEU A 85 8.45 0.94 -4.84
CA LEU A 85 8.29 2.30 -5.32
C LEU A 85 9.61 2.82 -5.89
N THR A 86 9.54 3.84 -6.74
CA THR A 86 10.74 4.50 -7.30
C THR A 86 11.04 5.83 -6.60
N GLY A 87 10.11 6.35 -5.80
CA GLY A 87 10.20 7.68 -5.22
C GLY A 87 9.92 8.78 -6.25
N SER A 88 9.08 8.47 -7.23
CA SER A 88 8.63 9.41 -8.27
C SER A 88 7.83 10.57 -7.68
N VAL A 89 7.63 11.64 -8.46
CA VAL A 89 6.78 12.77 -8.06
C VAL A 89 5.38 12.27 -7.65
N ALA A 90 4.79 11.39 -8.46
CA ALA A 90 3.47 10.85 -8.18
C ALA A 90 3.42 9.91 -6.96
N ASP A 91 4.53 9.33 -6.51
CA ASP A 91 4.55 8.59 -5.23
C ASP A 91 4.57 9.56 -4.04
N ARG A 92 5.35 10.64 -4.16
CA ARG A 92 5.48 11.67 -3.12
C ARG A 92 4.18 12.47 -2.96
N ASP A 93 3.57 12.88 -4.07
CA ASP A 93 2.31 13.62 -4.06
C ASP A 93 1.19 12.76 -3.48
N PHE A 94 1.14 11.48 -3.84
CA PHE A 94 0.12 10.58 -3.30
C PHE A 94 0.37 10.24 -1.83
N PHE A 95 1.63 10.16 -1.38
CA PHE A 95 1.93 10.04 0.04
C PHE A 95 1.44 11.28 0.81
N LEU A 96 1.71 12.48 0.28
CA LEU A 96 1.27 13.74 0.88
C LEU A 96 -0.26 13.81 0.95
N GLU A 97 -0.96 13.37 -0.09
CA GLU A 97 -2.43 13.26 -0.11
C GLU A 97 -2.96 12.32 0.99
N ILE A 98 -2.33 11.15 1.18
CA ILE A 98 -2.77 10.14 2.15
C ILE A 98 -2.45 10.55 3.60
N TYR A 99 -1.28 11.14 3.84
CA TYR A 99 -0.72 11.33 5.18
C TYR A 99 -0.62 12.79 5.64
N GLY A 100 -0.85 13.76 4.76
CA GLY A 100 -0.79 15.19 5.09
C GLY A 100 0.61 15.73 5.38
N LEU A 101 1.65 14.94 5.13
CA LEU A 101 3.05 15.31 5.32
C LEU A 101 3.95 14.61 4.30
N THR A 102 5.10 15.18 4.01
CA THR A 102 6.05 14.60 3.06
C THR A 102 6.79 13.40 3.66
N ILE A 103 7.25 12.49 2.81
CA ILE A 103 8.01 11.30 3.23
C ILE A 103 9.29 11.69 4.01
N ARG A 104 9.88 12.84 3.68
CA ARG A 104 11.06 13.37 4.39
C ARG A 104 10.69 13.83 5.80
N GLU A 105 9.64 14.63 5.94
CA GLU A 105 9.13 15.06 7.26
C GLU A 105 8.73 13.85 8.11
N HIS A 106 8.11 12.84 7.49
CA HIS A 106 7.78 11.57 8.13
C HIS A 106 9.03 10.89 8.71
N GLN A 107 10.09 10.80 7.90
CA GLN A 107 11.35 10.16 8.28
C GLN A 107 12.06 10.94 9.39
N GLU A 108 12.12 12.26 9.29
CA GLU A 108 12.73 13.12 10.31
C GLU A 108 11.95 13.05 11.63
N GLY A 109 10.62 13.13 11.58
CA GLY A 109 9.76 12.98 12.75
C GLY A 109 9.88 11.60 13.41
N SER A 110 10.08 10.55 12.61
CA SER A 110 10.33 9.19 13.10
C SER A 110 11.64 9.10 13.89
N ARG A 111 12.72 9.73 13.39
CA ARG A 111 14.03 9.73 14.09
C ARG A 111 13.93 10.37 15.47
N VAL A 112 13.20 11.48 15.58
CA VAL A 112 12.98 12.16 16.85
C VAL A 112 12.18 11.29 17.82
N LYS A 113 11.15 10.58 17.33
CA LYS A 113 10.36 9.64 18.14
C LYS A 113 11.18 8.44 18.62
N THR A 114 12.01 7.85 17.76
CA THR A 114 12.87 6.71 18.12
C THR A 114 14.01 7.12 19.07
N ALA A 115 14.48 8.38 19.01
CA ALA A 115 15.52 8.90 19.89
C ALA A 115 15.02 9.22 21.32
N SER A 116 13.71 9.25 21.55
CA SER A 116 13.13 9.44 22.88
C SER A 116 12.75 8.08 23.48
N PRO A 117 13.17 7.74 24.72
CA PRO A 117 12.79 6.47 25.34
C PRO A 117 11.27 6.46 25.61
N ALA A 118 10.59 5.62 24.85
CA ALA A 118 9.25 5.04 25.05
C ALA A 118 8.24 5.84 25.89
N VAL A 119 7.32 6.51 25.20
CA VAL A 119 5.91 6.58 25.65
C VAL A 119 5.07 5.99 24.52
N PRO A 120 4.29 4.91 24.74
CA PRO A 120 3.46 4.32 23.71
C PRO A 120 2.27 5.25 23.43
N SER A 121 2.39 6.07 22.39
CA SER A 121 1.25 6.85 21.91
C SER A 121 0.40 5.98 21.00
N VAL A 122 -0.60 5.37 21.62
CA VAL A 122 -1.78 4.79 20.98
C VAL A 122 -2.49 5.90 20.17
N LEU A 123 -3.12 5.49 19.06
CA LEU A 123 -4.11 6.21 18.24
C LEU A 123 -3.54 7.04 17.08
N THR A 124 -3.36 6.37 15.94
CA THR A 124 -3.76 6.97 14.66
C THR A 124 -4.80 6.05 14.04
N GLU A 125 -6.07 6.37 14.26
CA GLU A 125 -7.16 5.76 13.51
C GLU A 125 -6.96 6.08 12.03
N LEU A 126 -6.74 5.03 11.24
CA LEU A 126 -6.68 5.09 9.78
C LEU A 126 -7.98 5.74 9.25
N PRO A 127 -7.91 6.71 8.33
CA PRO A 127 -9.10 7.24 7.69
C PRO A 127 -9.90 6.10 7.04
N LYS A 128 -11.19 6.03 7.37
CA LYS A 128 -12.14 5.03 6.83
C LYS A 128 -12.25 5.20 5.31
N GLY A 129 -11.71 4.23 4.58
CA GLY A 129 -11.86 4.09 3.13
C GLY A 129 -11.08 2.89 2.58
N GLU A 130 -11.79 1.78 2.37
CA GLU A 130 -11.55 0.74 1.34
C GLU A 130 -10.42 -0.31 1.42
N LEU A 131 -9.30 -0.14 2.11
CA LEU A 131 -8.28 -1.23 2.17
C LEU A 131 -8.44 -2.21 3.33
N ARG A 132 -9.33 -1.92 4.28
CA ARG A 132 -9.55 -2.81 5.44
C ARG A 132 -10.09 -4.18 5.03
N TYR A 133 -10.81 -4.29 3.91
CA TYR A 133 -11.29 -5.58 3.40
C TYR A 133 -10.19 -6.45 2.78
N MET A 134 -9.14 -5.86 2.18
CA MET A 134 -8.04 -6.64 1.58
C MET A 134 -7.05 -7.14 2.63
N LEU A 135 -6.79 -6.34 3.67
CA LEU A 135 -5.85 -6.69 4.74
C LEU A 135 -6.44 -7.60 5.83
N GLN A 136 -7.77 -7.58 6.02
CA GLN A 136 -8.43 -8.34 7.09
C GLN A 136 -8.77 -9.79 6.69
N LEU A 137 -8.51 -10.18 5.45
CA LEU A 137 -8.74 -11.53 4.91
C LEU A 137 -7.45 -12.35 4.72
N ALA A 138 -6.30 -11.78 5.08
CA ALA A 138 -4.97 -12.43 5.04
C ALA A 138 -4.49 -12.87 6.44
N ALA A 139 -5.39 -12.89 7.43
CA ALA A 139 -5.15 -13.33 8.80
C ALA A 139 -5.90 -14.64 9.09
#